data_AF-A0A959JI38-F1
#
_entry.id   AF-A0A959JI38-F1
#
_cell.length_a   1.000
_cell.length_b   1.000
_cell.length_c   1.000
_cell.angle_alpha   90.00
_cell.angle_beta   90.00
_cell.angle_gamma   90.00
#
_symmetry.space_group_name_H-M   'P 1'
#
loop_
_entity.id
_entity.type
_entity.pdbx_description
1 polymer ?
#
loop_
_entity_poly.entity_id
_entity_poly.type
_entity_poly.pdbx_seq_one_letter_code
_entity_poly.pdbx_strand_id
1 'polypeptide(L)'
;INDTAALSYLLQSPVRFEMVTVRYGKSTGTDAVKVTREEILEHLGGKGPQVSQAVTGRHGGAFHTFGDYAVDLFDHAEMYGDPPSRALFDLAAVAIVKQPSWAEKLTIPAPRLVDGRWIDQSDNPRQIVVWENFNRDAIIQDLFQVCH
;
A
#
# COMPACT_ATOMS: atom_id res chain seq x y z
N ILE A 1 -17.00 -9.03 -2.59
CA ILE A 1 -17.23 -9.54 -1.21
C ILE A 1 -15.88 -10.06 -0.72
N ASN A 2 -15.47 -9.71 0.49
CA ASN A 2 -14.18 -10.12 1.06
C ASN A 2 -14.31 -11.47 1.78
N ASP A 3 -13.25 -12.28 1.77
CA ASP A 3 -13.21 -13.58 2.46
C ASP A 3 -12.68 -13.44 3.90
N THR A 4 -13.60 -13.29 4.84
CA THR A 4 -13.28 -13.19 6.27
C THR A 4 -12.93 -14.54 6.90
N ALA A 5 -13.29 -15.65 6.27
CA ALA A 5 -12.96 -16.99 6.76
C ALA A 5 -11.47 -17.29 6.56
N ALA A 6 -10.89 -16.90 5.41
CA ALA A 6 -9.45 -17.00 5.17
C ALA A 6 -8.62 -16.21 6.19
N LEU A 7 -9.02 -14.96 6.49
CA LEU A 7 -8.36 -14.17 7.53
C LEU A 7 -8.49 -14.81 8.92
N SER A 8 -9.68 -15.33 9.25
CA SER A 8 -9.91 -16.02 10.53
C SER A 8 -9.01 -17.24 10.69
N TYR A 9 -8.80 -18.01 9.61
CA TYR A 9 -7.87 -19.13 9.59
C TYR A 9 -6.42 -18.67 9.85
N LEU A 10 -5.96 -17.60 9.19
CA LEU A 10 -4.61 -17.05 9.40
C LEU A 10 -4.38 -16.53 10.83
N LEU A 11 -5.41 -15.95 11.45
CA LEU A 11 -5.34 -15.47 12.84
C LEU A 11 -5.30 -16.61 13.87
N GLN A 12 -5.85 -17.78 13.53
CA GLN A 12 -5.88 -18.97 14.39
C GLN A 12 -4.71 -19.93 14.11
N SER A 13 -4.05 -19.80 12.97
CA SER A 13 -2.91 -20.63 12.58
C SER A 13 -1.62 -20.21 13.29
N PRO A 14 -0.70 -21.14 13.63
CA PRO A 14 0.56 -20.81 14.29
C PRO A 14 1.57 -20.07 13.39
N VAL A 15 1.23 -19.80 12.13
CA VAL A 15 2.11 -19.05 11.22
C VAL A 15 2.39 -17.65 11.74
N ARG A 16 3.61 -17.14 11.50
CA ARG A 16 3.92 -15.74 11.72
C ARG A 16 3.01 -14.89 10.85
N PHE A 17 2.33 -13.93 11.46
CA PHE A 17 1.41 -13.05 10.77
C PHE A 17 1.77 -11.60 11.06
N GLU A 18 1.94 -10.83 9.99
CA GLU A 18 2.17 -9.41 10.04
C GLU A 18 1.08 -8.71 9.23
N MET A 19 0.52 -7.65 9.79
CA MET A 19 -0.64 -6.96 9.24
C MET A 19 -0.30 -5.49 8.99
N VAL A 20 -0.65 -5.03 7.80
CA VAL A 20 -0.57 -3.65 7.38
C VAL A 20 -1.99 -3.12 7.28
N THR A 21 -2.32 -2.07 8.04
CA THR A 21 -3.69 -1.55 8.14
C THR A 21 -3.86 -0.24 7.39
N VAL A 22 -4.98 -0.07 6.69
CA VAL A 22 -5.28 1.15 5.92
C VAL A 22 -5.46 2.36 6.83
N ARG A 23 -6.36 2.25 7.83
CA ARG A 23 -6.74 3.33 8.76
C ARG A 23 -7.06 4.65 8.05
N TYR A 24 -8.13 4.66 7.26
CA TYR A 24 -8.60 5.83 6.52
C TYR A 24 -8.63 7.12 7.38
N GLY A 25 -8.01 8.18 6.87
CA GLY A 25 -7.93 9.48 7.53
C GLY A 25 -6.97 9.54 8.72
N LYS A 26 -6.20 8.49 9.00
CA LYS A 26 -5.18 8.45 10.07
C LYS A 26 -3.79 8.41 9.46
N SER A 27 -2.87 9.14 10.08
CA SER A 27 -1.45 9.15 9.71
C SER A 27 -0.71 7.85 10.04
N THR A 28 -1.32 6.95 10.83
CA THR A 28 -0.65 5.77 11.36
C THR A 28 -0.79 4.53 10.46
N GLY A 29 -1.67 4.53 9.47
CA GLY A 29 -1.85 3.42 8.52
C GLY A 29 -1.33 3.74 7.13
N THR A 30 -1.53 2.81 6.18
CA THR A 30 -1.10 3.00 4.79
C THR A 30 -1.91 4.05 4.03
N ASP A 31 -3.05 4.50 4.57
CA ASP A 31 -3.68 5.71 4.06
C ASP A 31 -2.73 6.90 4.11
N ALA A 32 -1.78 6.99 5.05
CA ALA A 32 -0.82 8.09 5.07
C ALA A 32 0.14 8.12 3.87
N VAL A 33 0.35 6.98 3.19
CA VAL A 33 1.28 6.87 2.06
C VAL A 33 0.55 7.25 0.77
N LYS A 34 0.38 8.56 0.55
CA LYS A 34 -0.33 9.10 -0.62
C LYS A 34 0.60 9.83 -1.59
N VAL A 35 0.14 9.90 -2.84
CA VAL A 35 0.74 10.72 -3.91
C VAL A 35 -0.34 11.56 -4.60
N THR A 36 0.04 12.72 -5.10
CA THR A 36 -0.81 13.52 -5.99
C THR A 36 -0.57 13.13 -7.46
N ARG A 37 -1.42 13.63 -8.37
CA ARG A 37 -1.19 13.43 -9.82
C ARG A 37 0.05 14.16 -10.27
N GLU A 38 0.28 15.35 -9.73
CA GLU A 38 1.43 16.20 -10.03
C GLU A 38 2.74 15.49 -9.67
N GLU A 39 2.82 14.88 -8.48
CA GLU A 39 4.00 14.09 -8.08
C GLU A 39 4.24 12.91 -9.04
N ILE A 40 3.18 12.21 -9.45
CA ILE A 40 3.29 11.10 -10.40
C ILE A 40 3.76 11.59 -11.77
N LEU A 41 3.18 12.66 -12.30
CA LEU A 41 3.58 13.22 -13.58
C LEU A 41 5.03 13.70 -13.55
N GLU A 42 5.41 14.46 -12.53
CA GLU A 42 6.75 15.02 -12.38
C GLU A 42 7.82 13.94 -12.22
N HIS A 43 7.54 12.93 -11.40
CA HIS A 43 8.56 11.95 -11.02
C HIS A 43 8.54 10.67 -11.83
N LEU A 44 7.43 10.29 -12.46
CA LEU A 44 7.34 9.06 -13.25
C LEU A 44 7.16 9.31 -14.75
N GLY A 45 6.65 10.46 -15.19
CA GLY A 45 6.42 10.74 -16.62
C GLY A 45 7.64 10.45 -17.49
N GLY A 46 7.46 9.63 -18.52
CA GLY A 46 8.51 9.20 -19.45
C GLY A 46 9.59 8.27 -18.88
N LYS A 47 9.48 7.81 -17.62
CA LYS A 47 10.54 7.02 -16.97
C LYS A 47 10.21 5.53 -16.79
N GLY A 48 11.19 4.78 -16.32
CA GLY A 48 11.12 3.34 -16.09
C GLY A 48 11.39 2.51 -17.35
N PRO A 49 11.20 1.18 -17.29
CA PRO A 49 11.59 0.28 -18.37
C PRO A 49 10.92 0.65 -19.69
N GLN A 50 11.73 0.80 -20.74
CA GLN A 50 11.26 1.08 -22.08
C GLN A 50 11.05 -0.24 -22.86
N VAL A 51 9.91 -0.36 -23.51
CA VAL A 51 9.57 -1.50 -24.38
C VAL A 51 9.45 -1.05 -25.84
N SER A 52 9.92 -1.89 -26.77
CA SER A 52 9.87 -1.60 -28.21
C SER A 52 8.46 -1.74 -28.78
N GLN A 53 7.67 -2.66 -28.24
CA GLN A 53 6.26 -2.81 -28.56
C GLN A 53 5.42 -2.13 -27.49
N ALA A 54 4.55 -1.20 -27.90
CA ALA A 54 3.69 -0.49 -26.97
C ALA A 54 2.73 -1.44 -26.25
N VAL A 55 2.49 -1.16 -24.97
CA VAL A 55 1.45 -1.81 -24.17
C VAL A 55 0.19 -0.95 -24.23
N THR A 56 -0.95 -1.57 -24.55
CA THR A 56 -2.24 -0.88 -24.49
C THR A 56 -2.67 -0.72 -23.03
N GLY A 57 -2.97 0.52 -22.63
CA GLY A 57 -3.39 0.81 -21.27
C GLY A 57 -4.80 0.36 -20.96
N ARG A 58 -5.12 0.36 -19.66
CA ARG A 58 -6.45 -0.01 -19.14
C ARG A 58 -7.57 0.89 -19.67
N HIS A 59 -7.27 2.15 -19.94
CA HIS A 59 -8.21 3.15 -20.46
C HIS A 59 -7.99 3.44 -21.95
N GLY A 60 -7.28 2.56 -22.65
CA GLY A 60 -6.81 2.80 -24.02
C GLY A 60 -5.37 3.33 -24.04
N GLY A 61 -5.00 4.01 -25.12
CA GLY A 61 -3.64 4.51 -25.32
C GLY A 61 -2.62 3.40 -25.67
N ALA A 62 -1.39 3.83 -25.97
CA ALA A 62 -0.27 2.95 -26.29
C ALA A 62 0.99 3.52 -25.63
N PHE A 63 1.55 2.78 -24.67
CA PHE A 63 2.61 3.26 -23.81
C PHE A 63 3.89 2.45 -24.01
N HIS A 64 5.02 3.15 -24.06
CA HIS A 64 6.34 2.55 -24.21
C HIS A 64 7.17 2.56 -22.93
N THR A 65 6.72 3.27 -21.89
CA THR A 65 7.37 3.32 -20.58
C THR A 65 6.35 2.99 -19.49
N PHE A 66 6.81 2.41 -18.39
CA PHE A 66 5.96 2.20 -17.22
C PHE A 66 5.43 3.53 -16.67
N GLY A 67 6.28 4.56 -16.67
CA GLY A 67 5.97 5.89 -16.19
C GLY A 67 4.77 6.54 -16.88
N ASP A 68 4.77 6.56 -18.22
CA ASP A 68 3.65 7.13 -18.98
C ASP A 68 2.35 6.35 -18.76
N TYR A 69 2.44 5.02 -18.62
CA TYR A 69 1.26 4.22 -18.29
C TYR A 69 0.77 4.50 -16.86
N ALA A 70 1.68 4.68 -15.90
CA ALA A 70 1.31 5.06 -14.54
C ALA A 70 0.59 6.41 -14.53
N VAL A 71 1.08 7.42 -15.25
CA VAL A 71 0.41 8.73 -15.38
C VAL A 71 -1.04 8.56 -15.87
N ASP A 72 -1.27 7.79 -16.94
CA ASP A 72 -2.63 7.50 -17.44
C ASP A 72 -3.53 6.85 -16.38
N LEU A 73 -3.00 5.92 -15.59
CA LEU A 73 -3.75 5.27 -14.51
C LEU A 73 -4.17 6.27 -13.43
N PHE A 74 -3.31 7.22 -13.07
CA PHE A 74 -3.61 8.23 -12.05
C PHE A 74 -4.55 9.33 -12.58
N ASP A 75 -4.47 9.69 -13.86
CA ASP A 75 -5.41 10.63 -14.49
C ASP A 75 -6.84 10.12 -14.42
N HIS A 76 -7.04 8.81 -14.59
CA HIS A 76 -8.35 8.16 -14.53
C HIS A 76 -8.73 7.66 -13.13
N ALA A 77 -7.85 7.78 -12.13
CA ALA A 77 -8.12 7.35 -10.77
C ALA A 77 -8.96 8.38 -10.01
N GLU A 78 -9.86 7.92 -9.13
CA GLU A 78 -10.44 8.79 -8.11
C GLU A 78 -9.36 9.26 -7.13
N MET A 79 -9.30 10.56 -6.90
CA MET A 79 -8.40 11.21 -5.95
C MET A 79 -9.23 11.80 -4.81
N TYR A 80 -8.71 11.75 -3.59
CA TYR A 80 -9.42 12.15 -2.38
C TYR A 80 -8.62 13.18 -1.56
N GLY A 81 -9.31 13.98 -0.76
CA GLY A 81 -8.70 14.96 0.14
C GLY A 81 -8.28 16.25 -0.56
N ASP A 82 -7.54 17.09 0.18
CA ASP A 82 -7.01 18.37 -0.28
C ASP A 82 -5.53 18.51 0.20
N PRO A 83 -4.53 18.54 -0.70
CA PRO A 83 -4.68 18.40 -2.15
C PRO A 83 -5.20 17.00 -2.56
N PRO A 84 -5.89 16.87 -3.71
CA PRO A 84 -6.38 15.58 -4.20
C PRO A 84 -5.24 14.56 -4.34
N SER A 85 -5.34 13.45 -3.61
CA SER A 85 -4.30 12.44 -3.52
C SER A 85 -4.86 11.03 -3.50
N ARG A 86 -4.00 10.04 -3.76
CA ARG A 86 -4.36 8.62 -3.71
C ARG A 86 -3.34 7.84 -2.90
N ALA A 87 -3.85 7.03 -1.97
CA ALA A 87 -3.04 6.17 -1.13
C ALA A 87 -2.56 4.92 -1.87
N LEU A 88 -1.31 4.54 -1.63
CA LEU A 88 -0.64 3.39 -2.26
C LEU A 88 -0.55 2.23 -1.26
N PHE A 89 -1.71 1.65 -0.89
CA PHE A 89 -1.81 0.67 0.20
C PHE A 89 -0.87 -0.53 0.03
N ASP A 90 -0.92 -1.17 -1.15
CA ASP A 90 -0.14 -2.37 -1.43
C ASP A 90 1.35 -2.05 -1.58
N LEU A 91 1.68 -0.88 -2.15
CA LEU A 91 3.07 -0.43 -2.24
C LEU A 91 3.67 -0.25 -0.84
N ALA A 92 2.94 0.36 0.09
CA ALA A 92 3.43 0.53 1.46
C ALA A 92 3.69 -0.82 2.15
N ALA A 93 2.85 -1.84 1.89
CA ALA A 93 3.07 -3.19 2.40
C ALA A 93 4.32 -3.85 1.80
N VAL A 94 4.59 -3.67 0.51
CA VAL A 94 5.81 -4.19 -0.13
C VAL A 94 7.06 -3.42 0.33
N ALA A 95 6.95 -2.11 0.49
CA ALA A 95 8.06 -1.24 0.86
C ALA A 95 8.65 -1.61 2.22
N ILE A 96 7.83 -1.97 3.20
CA ILE A 96 8.33 -2.41 4.53
C ILE A 96 8.99 -3.80 4.51
N VAL A 97 8.69 -4.64 3.52
CA VAL A 97 9.41 -5.91 3.33
C VAL A 97 10.82 -5.63 2.80
N LYS A 98 10.95 -4.65 1.89
CA LYS A 98 12.24 -4.18 1.36
C LYS A 98 13.06 -3.44 2.44
N GLN A 99 12.43 -2.51 3.15
CA GLN A 99 13.07 -1.71 4.20
C GLN A 99 12.17 -1.58 5.43
N PRO A 100 12.30 -2.50 6.40
CA PRO A 100 11.55 -2.49 7.66
C PRO A 100 11.62 -1.19 8.45
N SER A 101 12.69 -0.39 8.33
CA SER A 101 12.85 0.85 9.09
C SER A 101 11.93 1.99 8.64
N TRP A 102 11.18 1.82 7.55
CA TRP A 102 10.22 2.81 7.07
C TRP A 102 8.84 2.70 7.73
N ALA A 103 8.69 1.85 8.74
CA ALA A 103 7.49 1.80 9.57
C ALA A 103 7.85 1.27 10.96
N GLU A 104 6.93 1.42 11.90
CA GLU A 104 7.05 0.92 13.26
C GLU A 104 6.29 -0.40 13.43
N LYS A 105 6.86 -1.30 14.23
CA LYS A 105 6.22 -2.58 14.58
C LYS A 105 5.55 -2.46 15.95
N LEU A 106 4.26 -2.74 15.97
CA LEU A 106 3.51 -2.97 17.20
C LEU A 106 3.20 -4.47 17.30
N THR A 107 3.73 -5.13 18.34
CA THR A 107 3.40 -6.54 18.61
C THR A 107 2.21 -6.59 19.55
N ILE A 108 1.15 -7.30 19.15
CA ILE A 108 -0.09 -7.43 19.92
C ILE A 108 -0.54 -8.88 20.02
N PRO A 109 -1.30 -9.26 21.05
CA PRO A 109 -2.05 -10.51 21.06
C PRO A 109 -2.91 -10.63 19.80
N ALA A 110 -2.93 -11.81 19.19
CA ALA A 110 -3.67 -12.03 17.95
C ALA A 110 -5.16 -11.78 18.19
N PRO A 111 -5.79 -10.82 17.48
CA PRO A 111 -7.20 -10.53 17.64
C PRO A 111 -8.06 -11.55 16.90
N ARG A 112 -9.37 -11.51 17.14
CA ARG A 112 -10.36 -12.23 16.33
C ARG A 112 -11.15 -11.26 15.46
N LEU A 113 -11.52 -11.71 14.26
CA LEU A 113 -12.55 -11.06 13.47
C LEU A 113 -13.86 -11.83 13.66
N VAL A 114 -14.86 -11.20 14.25
CA VAL A 114 -16.20 -11.78 14.47
C VAL A 114 -17.23 -10.80 13.91
N ASP A 115 -18.07 -11.26 12.99
CA ASP A 115 -19.12 -10.44 12.34
C ASP A 115 -18.59 -9.11 11.77
N GLY A 116 -17.40 -9.15 11.16
CA GLY A 116 -16.73 -7.99 10.57
C GLY A 116 -16.12 -7.02 11.59
N ARG A 117 -16.06 -7.37 12.87
CA ARG A 117 -15.50 -6.55 13.94
C ARG A 117 -14.27 -7.21 14.56
N TRP A 118 -13.26 -6.38 14.82
CA TRP A 118 -12.07 -6.79 15.54
C TRP A 118 -12.38 -6.90 17.02
N ILE A 119 -12.12 -8.06 17.60
CA ILE A 119 -12.26 -8.37 19.02
C ILE A 119 -10.86 -8.57 19.58
N ASP A 120 -10.52 -7.75 20.58
CA ASP A 120 -9.25 -7.85 21.29
C ASP A 120 -9.18 -9.14 22.12
N GLN A 121 -7.96 -9.66 22.29
CA GLN A 121 -7.70 -10.89 23.03
C GLN A 121 -6.43 -10.73 23.88
N SER A 122 -6.47 -9.88 24.89
CA SER A 122 -5.31 -9.54 25.73
C SER A 122 -4.52 -10.76 26.25
N ASP A 123 -5.22 -11.85 26.56
CA ASP A 123 -4.64 -13.06 27.15
C ASP A 123 -4.20 -14.10 26.10
N ASN A 124 -4.31 -13.78 24.81
CA ASN A 124 -3.90 -14.69 23.74
C ASN A 124 -2.36 -14.79 23.71
N PRO A 125 -1.78 -15.98 23.96
CA PRO A 125 -0.33 -16.13 23.95
C PRO A 125 0.25 -15.96 22.53
N ARG A 126 -0.54 -16.18 21.48
CA ARG A 126 -0.11 -15.94 20.10
C ARG A 126 -0.07 -14.44 19.85
N GLN A 127 1.07 -13.96 19.39
CA GLN A 127 1.28 -12.56 19.02
C GLN A 127 1.29 -12.41 17.49
N ILE A 128 0.83 -11.25 17.01
CA ILE A 128 1.01 -10.80 15.62
C ILE A 128 1.72 -9.45 15.61
N VAL A 129 2.28 -9.09 14.46
CA VAL A 129 2.82 -7.74 14.25
C VAL A 129 1.79 -6.92 13.49
N VAL A 130 1.53 -5.70 13.95
CA VAL A 130 0.83 -4.67 13.22
C VAL A 130 1.84 -3.58 12.87
N TRP A 131 1.85 -3.19 11.60
CA TRP A 131 2.71 -2.11 11.12
C TRP A 131 1.98 -0.79 11.13
N GLU A 132 2.62 0.23 11.69
CA GLU A 132 2.09 1.57 11.85
C GLU A 132 3.16 2.65 11.53
N ASN A 133 2.74 3.91 11.45
CA ASN A 133 3.63 5.07 11.35
C ASN A 133 4.60 4.98 10.16
N PHE A 134 4.04 4.77 8.97
CA PHE A 134 4.81 4.66 7.73
C PHE A 134 5.51 5.98 7.39
N ASN A 135 6.80 5.91 7.11
CA ASN A 135 7.58 7.02 6.56
C ASN A 135 7.24 7.19 5.08
N ARG A 136 6.18 7.97 4.83
CA ARG A 136 5.67 8.25 3.48
C ARG A 136 6.77 8.75 2.55
N ASP A 137 7.57 9.73 2.99
CA ASP A 137 8.53 10.39 2.10
C ASP A 137 9.63 9.43 1.66
N ALA A 138 10.16 8.61 2.58
CA ALA A 138 11.16 7.62 2.22
C ALA A 138 10.61 6.57 1.23
N ILE A 139 9.37 6.11 1.44
CA ILE A 139 8.72 5.12 0.57
C ILE A 139 8.46 5.70 -0.83
N ILE A 140 7.93 6.91 -0.92
CA ILE A 140 7.61 7.55 -2.19
C ILE A 140 8.88 7.97 -2.94
N GLN A 141 9.91 8.44 -2.23
CA GLN A 141 11.20 8.72 -2.82
C GLN A 141 11.82 7.45 -3.43
N ASP A 142 11.74 6.31 -2.73
CA ASP A 142 12.23 5.04 -3.25
C ASP A 142 11.48 4.61 -4.51
N LEU A 143 10.14 4.74 -4.55
CA LEU A 143 9.35 4.50 -5.76
C LEU A 143 9.86 5.32 -6.95
N PHE A 144 10.06 6.62 -6.74
CA PHE A 144 10.49 7.53 -7.81
C PHE A 144 11.92 7.32 -8.28
N GLN A 145 12.80 6.81 -7.41
CA GLN A 145 14.18 6.45 -7.77
C GLN A 145 14.27 5.10 -8.48
N VAL A 146 13.41 4.12 -8.16
CA VAL A 146 13.44 2.83 -8.85
C VAL A 146 13.04 2.96 -10.32
N CYS A 147 12.18 3.92 -10.64
CA CYS A 147 11.69 4.15 -11.99
C CYS A 147 12.58 5.10 -12.82
N HIS A 148 13.90 5.13 -12.63
CA HIS A 148 14.80 5.92 -13.49
C HIS A 148 14.89 5.41 -14.94
#